data_AF-A0A485D1K3-F1
#
_entry.id   AF-A0A485D1K3-F1
#
_cell.length_a   1.000
_cell.length_b   1.000
_cell.length_c   1.000
_cell.angle_alpha   90.00
_cell.angle_beta   90.00
_cell.angle_gamma   90.00
#
_symmetry.space_group_name_H-M   'P 1'
#
loop_
_entity.id
_entity.type
_entity.pdbx_description
1 polymer ?
#
loop_
_entity_poly.entity_id
_entity_poly.type
_entity_poly.pdbx_seq_one_letter_code
_entity_poly.pdbx_strand_id
1 'polypeptide(L)'
;MSQPITLTLARRAPRLTGSLAILVLVALLVLPFFALLPADNPLSISTYTLTLLGKILCYAVVAVALDLVWGYAGLLSLGHGLFFALGGYAMGMYLMRQAAGDGMPAFMSFLSWTDMPWFWAGTQHFAWALCLIILVPGLLALVFGFFAFRSRIKDVYFSIMTQALTYAGMLLFFPQ
;
A
#
# COMPACT_ATOMS: atom_id res chain seq x y z
N MET A 1 -33.65 0.92 6.71
CA MET A 1 -32.36 1.55 6.35
C MET A 1 -32.37 1.78 4.85
N SER A 2 -32.44 3.03 4.40
CA SER A 2 -32.38 3.41 2.98
C SER A 2 -31.02 3.00 2.40
N GLN A 3 -31.02 2.31 1.27
CA GLN A 3 -29.76 1.95 0.60
C GLN A 3 -29.06 3.23 0.10
N PRO A 4 -27.72 3.31 0.18
CA PRO A 4 -26.97 4.43 -0.38
C PRO A 4 -27.25 4.57 -1.88
N ILE A 5 -27.39 5.81 -2.35
CA ILE A 5 -27.69 6.14 -3.76
C ILE A 5 -26.68 5.50 -4.73
N THR A 6 -25.42 5.36 -4.30
CA THR A 6 -24.36 4.69 -5.08
C THR A 6 -24.63 3.20 -5.29
N LEU A 7 -25.13 2.50 -4.26
CA LEU A 7 -25.47 1.08 -4.32
C LEU A 7 -26.74 0.81 -5.13
N THR A 8 -27.72 1.71 -5.06
CA THR A 8 -28.95 1.60 -5.87
C THR A 8 -28.67 1.82 -7.36
N LEU A 9 -27.85 2.82 -7.70
CA LEU A 9 -27.39 3.04 -9.08
C LEU A 9 -26.56 1.87 -9.61
N ALA A 10 -25.64 1.32 -8.80
CA ALA A 10 -24.82 0.18 -9.18
C ALA A 10 -25.64 -1.09 -9.45
N ARG A 11 -26.69 -1.35 -8.65
CA ARG A 11 -27.60 -2.48 -8.89
C ARG A 11 -28.53 -2.27 -10.09
N ARG A 12 -28.90 -1.02 -10.38
CA ARG A 12 -29.84 -0.68 -11.46
C ARG A 12 -29.20 -0.70 -12.85
N ALA A 13 -27.91 -0.41 -12.96
CA ALA A 13 -27.18 -0.43 -14.24
C ALA A 13 -25.76 -1.03 -14.10
N PRO A 14 -25.63 -2.35 -13.87
CA PRO A 14 -24.35 -3.00 -13.55
C PRO A 14 -23.29 -2.91 -14.66
N ARG A 15 -23.72 -2.84 -15.92
CA ARG A 15 -22.80 -2.68 -17.06
C ARG A 15 -22.20 -1.28 -17.14
N LEU A 16 -22.98 -0.24 -16.81
CA LEU A 16 -22.53 1.15 -16.85
C LEU A 16 -21.61 1.50 -15.69
N THR A 17 -21.88 0.97 -14.49
CA THR A 17 -20.98 1.15 -13.35
C THR A 17 -19.67 0.40 -13.53
N GLY A 18 -19.72 -0.82 -14.08
CA GLY A 18 -18.52 -1.56 -14.45
C GLY A 18 -17.66 -0.83 -15.49
N SER A 19 -18.26 -0.32 -16.57
CA SER A 19 -17.53 0.39 -17.61
C SER A 19 -16.93 1.71 -17.11
N LEU A 20 -17.65 2.46 -16.26
CA LEU A 20 -17.12 3.67 -15.62
C LEU A 20 -15.95 3.36 -14.68
N ALA A 21 -16.04 2.30 -13.87
CA ALA A 21 -14.94 1.91 -12.98
C ALA A 21 -13.68 1.53 -13.77
N ILE A 22 -13.84 0.78 -14.87
CA ILE A 22 -12.74 0.43 -15.77
C ILE A 22 -12.15 1.69 -16.42
N LEU A 23 -12.99 2.61 -16.89
CA LEU A 23 -12.55 3.88 -17.48
C LEU A 23 -11.70 4.69 -16.50
N VAL A 24 -12.15 4.80 -15.24
CA VAL A 24 -11.40 5.50 -14.19
C VAL A 24 -10.07 4.79 -13.91
N LEU A 25 -10.06 3.46 -13.82
CA LEU A 25 -8.83 2.69 -13.60
C LEU A 25 -7.82 2.91 -14.73
N VAL A 26 -8.27 2.84 -15.98
CA VAL A 26 -7.42 3.09 -17.16
C VAL A 26 -6.90 4.52 -17.14
N ALA A 27 -7.74 5.51 -16.82
CA ALA A 27 -7.32 6.90 -16.72
C ALA A 27 -6.21 7.09 -15.66
N LEU A 28 -6.32 6.43 -14.50
CA LEU A 28 -5.30 6.48 -13.45
C LEU A 28 -3.98 5.81 -13.87
N LEU A 29 -4.04 4.71 -14.63
CA LEU A 29 -2.85 4.01 -15.13
C LEU A 29 -2.13 4.80 -16.23
N VAL A 30 -2.87 5.56 -17.06
CA VAL A 30 -2.29 6.38 -18.13
C VAL A 30 -1.72 7.69 -17.60
N LEU A 31 -2.25 8.20 -16.49
CA LEU A 31 -1.85 9.47 -15.88
C LEU A 31 -0.33 9.70 -15.72
N PRO A 32 0.49 8.75 -15.20
CA PRO A 32 1.93 8.95 -15.07
C PRO A 32 2.65 9.17 -16.41
N PHE A 33 2.11 8.67 -17.52
CA PHE A 33 2.71 8.87 -18.85
C PHE A 33 2.54 10.31 -19.34
N PHE A 34 1.51 11.04 -18.89
CA PHE A 34 1.36 12.46 -19.21
C PHE A 34 2.44 13.35 -18.59
N ALA A 35 3.12 12.88 -17.55
CA ALA A 35 4.28 13.58 -16.98
C ALA A 35 5.55 13.43 -17.82
N LEU A 36 5.56 12.56 -18.84
CA LEU A 36 6.69 12.40 -19.77
C LEU A 36 6.60 13.36 -20.97
N LEU A 37 5.48 14.06 -21.15
CA LEU A 37 5.29 15.01 -22.25
C LEU A 37 6.10 16.31 -21.99
N PRO A 38 6.56 17.00 -23.04
CA PRO A 38 7.19 18.31 -22.91
C PRO A 38 6.26 19.31 -22.19
N ALA A 39 6.85 20.20 -21.38
CA ALA A 39 6.11 21.16 -20.56
C ALA A 39 5.23 22.12 -21.37
N ASP A 40 5.56 22.35 -22.64
CA ASP A 40 4.78 23.19 -23.56
C ASP A 40 3.47 22.54 -24.02
N ASN A 41 3.31 21.23 -23.80
CA ASN A 41 2.10 20.52 -24.19
C ASN A 41 0.98 20.77 -23.17
N PRO A 42 -0.24 21.16 -23.61
CA PRO A 42 -1.38 21.42 -22.71
C PRO A 42 -1.82 20.19 -21.90
N LEU A 43 -1.43 18.98 -22.30
CA LEU A 43 -1.70 17.73 -21.59
C LEU A 43 -0.58 17.34 -20.60
N SER A 44 0.49 18.13 -20.49
CA SER A 44 1.57 17.84 -19.55
C SER A 44 1.09 18.01 -18.11
N ILE A 45 1.31 16.99 -17.29
CA ILE A 45 0.98 17.02 -15.86
C ILE A 45 2.26 17.26 -15.09
N SER A 46 2.25 18.24 -14.18
CA SER A 46 3.40 18.52 -13.33
C SER A 46 3.74 17.32 -12.42
N THR A 47 5.02 17.08 -12.17
CA THR A 47 5.47 16.03 -11.23
C THR A 47 4.90 16.25 -9.82
N TYR A 48 4.67 17.50 -9.43
CA TYR A 48 4.02 17.85 -8.17
C TYR A 48 2.59 17.28 -8.09
N THR A 49 1.77 17.55 -9.12
CA THR A 49 0.38 17.05 -9.18
C THR A 49 0.36 15.53 -9.18
N LEU A 50 1.25 14.89 -9.95
CA LEU A 50 1.36 13.43 -9.99
C LEU A 50 1.72 12.86 -8.60
N THR A 51 2.69 13.46 -7.91
CA THR A 51 3.12 13.03 -6.57
C THR A 51 2.02 13.26 -5.53
N LEU A 52 1.32 14.39 -5.60
CA LEU A 52 0.21 14.70 -4.69
C LEU A 52 -0.95 13.72 -4.89
N LEU A 53 -1.32 13.45 -6.15
CA LEU A 53 -2.36 12.48 -6.49
C LEU A 53 -1.97 11.07 -6.01
N GLY A 54 -0.72 10.66 -6.23
CA GLY A 54 -0.20 9.39 -5.71
C GLY A 54 -0.36 9.26 -4.20
N LYS A 55 -0.03 10.33 -3.45
CA LYS A 55 -0.24 10.37 -1.98
C LYS A 55 -1.71 10.25 -1.59
N ILE A 56 -2.60 10.96 -2.28
CA ILE A 56 -4.06 10.88 -2.04
C ILE A 56 -4.57 9.45 -2.31
N LEU A 57 -4.15 8.83 -3.42
CA LEU A 57 -4.53 7.45 -3.76
C LEU A 57 -4.01 6.45 -2.72
N CYS A 58 -2.77 6.60 -2.25
CA CYS A 58 -2.22 5.80 -1.17
C CYS A 58 -3.11 5.86 0.09
N TYR A 59 -3.50 7.07 0.53
CA TYR A 59 -4.39 7.22 1.68
C TYR A 59 -5.82 6.70 1.41
N ALA A 60 -6.32 6.86 0.19
CA ALA A 60 -7.62 6.31 -0.22
C ALA A 60 -7.63 4.77 -0.14
N VAL A 61 -6.58 4.10 -0.59
CA VAL A 61 -6.44 2.64 -0.48
C VAL A 61 -6.43 2.20 0.98
N VAL A 62 -5.71 2.91 1.86
CA VAL A 62 -5.70 2.63 3.31
C VAL A 62 -7.09 2.82 3.91
N ALA A 63 -7.79 3.90 3.55
CA ALA A 63 -9.15 4.16 4.03
C ALA A 63 -10.14 3.08 3.59
N VAL A 64 -10.06 2.64 2.33
CA VAL A 64 -10.89 1.54 1.80
C VAL A 64 -10.57 0.23 2.50
N ALA A 65 -9.30 -0.09 2.75
CA ALA A 65 -8.92 -1.30 3.49
C ALA A 65 -9.50 -1.29 4.92
N LEU A 66 -9.41 -0.15 5.61
CA LEU A 66 -10.02 0.03 6.93
C LEU A 66 -11.55 -0.10 6.91
N ASP A 67 -12.22 0.49 5.91
CA ASP A 67 -13.67 0.39 5.72
C ASP A 67 -14.11 -1.06 5.45
N LEU A 68 -13.34 -1.83 4.68
CA LEU A 68 -13.65 -3.25 4.46
C LEU A 68 -13.53 -4.07 5.75
N VAL A 69 -12.50 -3.83 6.56
CA VAL A 69 -12.30 -4.60 7.80
C VAL A 69 -13.27 -4.19 8.89
N TRP A 70 -13.47 -2.89 9.10
CA TRP A 70 -14.36 -2.39 10.15
C TRP A 70 -15.82 -2.34 9.70
N GLY A 71 -16.09 -1.82 8.51
CA GLY A 71 -17.44 -1.65 7.98
C GLY A 71 -18.08 -2.95 7.49
N TYR A 72 -17.35 -3.81 6.78
CA TYR A 72 -17.90 -5.07 6.29
C TYR A 72 -17.71 -6.25 7.26
N ALA A 73 -16.50 -6.46 7.79
CA ALA A 73 -16.25 -7.58 8.71
C ALA A 73 -16.64 -7.28 10.17
N GLY A 74 -16.91 -6.01 10.52
CA GLY A 74 -17.27 -5.61 11.89
C GLY A 74 -16.10 -5.63 12.88
N LEU A 75 -14.86 -5.78 12.40
CA LEU A 75 -13.66 -5.88 13.22
C LEU A 75 -12.91 -4.54 13.18
N LEU A 76 -12.86 -3.82 14.30
CA LEU A 76 -12.05 -2.61 14.38
C LEU A 76 -10.56 -3.00 14.43
N SER A 77 -9.78 -2.60 13.43
CA SER A 77 -8.33 -2.87 13.39
C SER A 77 -7.56 -1.55 13.37
N LEU A 78 -6.90 -1.25 14.48
CA LEU A 78 -6.10 -0.04 14.65
C LEU A 78 -4.64 -0.23 14.24
N GLY A 79 -4.24 -1.46 13.88
CA GLY A 79 -2.86 -1.80 13.49
C GLY A 79 -2.58 -1.84 11.99
N HIS A 80 -3.50 -1.38 11.15
CA HIS A 80 -3.39 -1.44 9.68
C HIS A 80 -2.14 -0.74 9.12
N GLY A 81 -1.65 0.29 9.80
CA GLY A 81 -0.49 1.05 9.39
C GLY A 81 0.76 0.19 9.22
N LEU A 82 0.92 -0.88 10.02
CA LEU A 82 2.08 -1.77 9.92
C LEU A 82 2.12 -2.49 8.57
N PHE A 83 1.01 -3.09 8.14
CA PHE A 83 0.95 -3.82 6.87
C PHE A 83 1.14 -2.88 5.68
N PHE A 84 0.55 -1.69 5.75
CA PHE A 84 0.73 -0.65 4.74
C PHE A 84 2.19 -0.19 4.65
N ALA A 85 2.84 0.04 5.81
CA ALA A 85 4.23 0.43 5.88
C ALA A 85 5.16 -0.65 5.30
N LEU A 86 4.92 -1.94 5.59
CA LEU A 86 5.74 -3.04 5.06
C LEU A 86 5.64 -3.14 3.52
N GLY A 87 4.43 -3.03 2.96
CA GLY A 87 4.25 -3.00 1.50
C GLY A 87 4.91 -1.77 0.86
N GLY A 88 4.73 -0.59 1.44
CA GLY A 88 5.36 0.65 0.99
C GLY A 88 6.89 0.57 1.08
N TYR A 89 7.44 -0.01 2.14
CA TYR A 89 8.87 -0.20 2.33
C TYR A 89 9.46 -1.12 1.25
N ALA A 90 8.79 -2.23 0.92
CA ALA A 90 9.22 -3.12 -0.16
C ALA A 90 9.29 -2.42 -1.53
N MET A 91 8.30 -1.58 -1.85
CA MET A 91 8.36 -0.75 -3.07
C MET A 91 9.45 0.32 -2.99
N GLY A 92 9.65 0.92 -1.81
CA GLY A 92 10.72 1.89 -1.55
C GLY A 92 12.11 1.31 -1.79
N MET A 93 12.35 0.05 -1.39
CA MET A 93 13.60 -0.65 -1.68
C MET A 93 13.86 -0.73 -3.19
N TYR A 94 12.86 -1.12 -3.98
CA TYR A 94 12.97 -1.18 -5.44
C TYR A 94 13.23 0.19 -6.08
N LEU A 95 12.51 1.23 -5.65
CA LEU A 95 12.70 2.58 -6.19
C LEU A 95 14.09 3.14 -5.85
N MET A 96 14.61 2.87 -4.66
CA MET A 96 15.98 3.25 -4.28
C MET A 96 17.04 2.49 -5.08
N ARG A 97 16.81 1.21 -5.40
CA ARG A 97 17.68 0.44 -6.30
C ARG A 97 17.68 1.01 -7.71
N GLN A 98 16.49 1.32 -8.25
CA GLN A 98 16.36 1.94 -9.57
C GLN A 98 17.06 3.31 -9.64
N ALA A 99 16.97 4.11 -8.58
CA ALA A 99 17.65 5.41 -8.52
C ALA A 99 19.18 5.27 -8.40
N ALA A 100 19.67 4.20 -7.77
CA ALA A 100 21.10 3.94 -7.60
C ALA A 100 21.77 3.25 -8.79
N GLY A 101 20.99 2.63 -9.68
CA GLY A 101 21.50 1.82 -10.79
C GLY A 101 22.29 0.61 -10.29
N ASP A 102 23.53 0.46 -10.77
CA ASP A 102 24.43 -0.62 -10.35
C ASP A 102 25.08 -0.36 -8.98
N GLY A 103 24.96 0.85 -8.45
CA GLY A 103 25.51 1.26 -7.16
C GLY A 103 24.64 0.88 -5.96
N MET A 104 25.15 1.21 -4.76
CA MET A 104 24.36 1.16 -3.54
C MET A 104 23.43 2.36 -3.41
N PRO A 105 22.25 2.20 -2.79
CA PRO A 105 21.40 3.33 -2.42
C PRO A 105 22.17 4.40 -1.64
N ALA A 106 21.94 5.66 -1.98
CA ALA A 106 22.67 6.81 -1.43
C ALA A 106 22.64 6.90 0.12
N PHE A 107 21.55 6.44 0.75
CA PHE A 107 21.46 6.44 2.21
C PHE A 107 22.36 5.35 2.85
N MET A 108 22.58 4.22 2.19
CA MET A 108 23.46 3.16 2.68
C MET A 108 24.92 3.62 2.60
N SER A 109 25.31 4.25 1.49
CA SER A 109 26.63 4.86 1.37
C SER A 109 26.83 5.98 2.39
N PHE A 110 25.80 6.78 2.67
CA PHE A 110 25.84 7.82 3.70
C PHE A 110 26.03 7.24 5.11
N LEU A 111 25.41 6.09 5.41
CA LEU A 111 25.58 5.36 6.67
C LEU A 111 26.87 4.52 6.72
N SER A 112 27.78 4.67 5.74
CA SER A 112 29.04 3.93 5.64
C SER A 112 28.86 2.40 5.56
N TRP A 113 27.79 1.94 4.92
CA TRP A 113 27.60 0.51 4.65
C TRP A 113 28.55 0.08 3.53
N THR A 114 29.21 -1.08 3.70
CA THR A 114 30.14 -1.63 2.71
C THR A 114 29.45 -2.57 1.71
N ASP A 115 28.45 -3.31 2.18
CA ASP A 115 27.81 -4.39 1.42
C ASP A 115 26.30 -4.35 1.57
N MET A 116 25.60 -4.83 0.53
CA MET A 116 24.14 -4.83 0.50
C MET A 116 23.64 -5.89 1.49
N PRO A 117 22.74 -5.54 2.41
CA PRO A 117 22.18 -6.53 3.31
C PRO A 117 21.41 -7.60 2.55
N TRP A 118 21.44 -8.82 3.06
CA TRP A 118 20.80 -9.98 2.44
C TRP A 118 19.31 -9.77 2.16
N PHE A 119 18.59 -9.04 3.00
CA PHE A 119 17.16 -8.79 2.83
C PHE A 119 16.82 -7.78 1.71
N TRP A 120 17.82 -7.06 1.19
CA TRP A 120 17.70 -6.25 -0.03
C TRP A 120 17.99 -7.05 -1.31
N ALA A 121 18.37 -8.32 -1.21
CA ALA A 121 18.65 -9.14 -2.37
C ALA A 121 17.42 -9.24 -3.30
N GLY A 122 17.67 -9.14 -4.61
CA GLY A 122 16.64 -9.25 -5.65
C GLY A 122 15.79 -7.99 -5.86
N THR A 123 15.89 -6.98 -4.99
CA THR A 123 15.08 -5.74 -5.06
C THR A 123 15.37 -4.88 -6.29
N GLN A 124 16.35 -5.22 -7.12
CA GLN A 124 16.54 -4.63 -8.45
C GLN A 124 15.48 -5.10 -9.47
N HIS A 125 14.89 -6.28 -9.26
CA HIS A 125 13.93 -6.85 -10.19
C HIS A 125 12.52 -6.45 -9.77
N PHE A 126 11.79 -5.82 -10.69
CA PHE A 126 10.44 -5.34 -10.43
C PHE A 126 9.48 -6.46 -9.99
N ALA A 127 9.53 -7.62 -10.65
CA ALA A 127 8.69 -8.76 -10.30
C ALA A 127 8.96 -9.27 -8.88
N TRP A 128 10.22 -9.29 -8.46
CA TRP A 128 10.60 -9.67 -7.10
C TRP A 128 10.08 -8.66 -6.07
N ALA A 129 10.18 -7.37 -6.37
CA ALA A 129 9.62 -6.32 -5.52
C ALA A 129 8.10 -6.48 -5.35
N LEU A 130 7.37 -6.77 -6.42
CA LEU A 130 5.93 -7.06 -6.36
C LEU A 130 5.64 -8.30 -5.50
N CYS A 131 6.44 -9.36 -5.63
CA CYS A 131 6.33 -10.51 -4.74
C CYS A 131 6.53 -10.10 -3.27
N LEU A 132 7.54 -9.31 -2.94
CA LEU A 132 7.77 -8.85 -1.56
C LEU A 132 6.61 -7.97 -1.04
N ILE A 133 6.09 -7.06 -1.86
CA ILE A 133 4.96 -6.18 -1.51
C ILE A 133 3.73 -6.99 -1.09
N ILE A 134 3.50 -8.16 -1.69
CA ILE A 134 2.36 -9.03 -1.36
C ILE A 134 2.72 -10.01 -0.24
N LEU A 135 3.84 -10.72 -0.39
CA LEU A 135 4.22 -11.83 0.48
C LEU A 135 4.63 -11.35 1.86
N VAL A 136 5.37 -10.26 2.01
CA VAL A 136 5.85 -9.81 3.33
C VAL A 136 4.69 -9.40 4.24
N PRO A 137 3.85 -8.41 3.89
CA PRO A 137 2.69 -8.09 4.71
C PRO A 137 1.65 -9.22 4.72
N GLY A 138 1.51 -9.97 3.62
CA GLY A 138 0.54 -11.07 3.52
C GLY A 138 0.87 -12.26 4.43
N LEU A 139 2.13 -12.66 4.53
CA LEU A 139 2.58 -13.71 5.46
C LEU A 139 2.45 -13.26 6.90
N LEU A 140 2.81 -12.01 7.21
CA LEU A 140 2.62 -11.46 8.55
C LEU A 140 1.12 -11.44 8.91
N ALA A 141 0.26 -11.02 7.99
CA ALA A 141 -1.18 -11.00 8.17
C ALA A 141 -1.76 -12.42 8.31
N LEU A 142 -1.20 -13.40 7.59
CA LEU A 142 -1.59 -14.80 7.70
C LEU A 142 -1.25 -15.36 9.08
N VAL A 143 -0.01 -15.17 9.55
CA VAL A 143 0.43 -15.63 10.87
C VAL A 143 -0.43 -14.98 11.95
N PHE A 144 -0.56 -13.66 11.90
CA PHE A 144 -1.40 -12.90 12.83
C PHE A 144 -2.86 -13.36 12.80
N GLY A 145 -3.46 -13.43 11.61
CA GLY A 145 -4.85 -13.81 11.40
C GLY A 145 -5.11 -15.24 11.88
N PHE A 146 -4.20 -16.17 11.61
CA PHE A 146 -4.31 -17.55 12.08
C PHE A 146 -4.46 -17.61 13.60
N PHE A 147 -3.60 -16.93 14.35
CA PHE A 147 -3.71 -16.89 15.82
C PHE A 147 -4.94 -16.12 16.30
N ALA A 148 -5.25 -14.99 15.64
CA ALA A 148 -6.38 -14.15 15.98
C ALA A 148 -7.72 -14.90 15.88
N PHE A 149 -7.95 -15.58 14.76
CA PHE A 149 -9.21 -16.27 14.48
C PHE A 149 -9.31 -17.62 15.19
N ARG A 150 -8.21 -18.37 15.32
CA ARG A 150 -8.19 -19.62 16.12
C ARG A 150 -8.60 -19.37 17.57
N SER A 151 -8.21 -18.21 18.11
CA SER A 151 -8.52 -17.82 19.49
C SER A 151 -9.95 -17.26 19.68
N ARG A 152 -10.79 -17.23 18.62
CA ARG A 152 -12.16 -16.69 18.61
C ARG A 152 -12.27 -15.29 19.25
N ILE A 153 -11.28 -14.44 18.98
CA ILE A 153 -11.22 -13.07 19.51
C ILE A 153 -12.34 -12.24 18.90
N LYS A 154 -13.02 -11.43 19.73
CA LYS A 154 -14.11 -10.55 19.31
C LYS A 154 -13.85 -9.11 19.69
N ASP A 155 -14.38 -8.21 18.86
CA ASP A 155 -14.54 -6.79 19.15
C ASP A 155 -13.25 -6.09 19.60
N VAL A 156 -13.24 -5.55 20.83
CA VAL A 156 -12.16 -4.71 21.38
C VAL A 156 -10.83 -5.46 21.50
N TYR A 157 -10.87 -6.76 21.80
CA TYR A 157 -9.64 -7.54 21.95
C TYR A 157 -8.84 -7.64 20.64
N PHE A 158 -9.54 -7.64 19.50
CA PHE A 158 -8.90 -7.62 18.19
C PHE A 158 -8.17 -6.28 17.97
N SER A 159 -8.81 -5.16 18.34
CA SER A 159 -8.20 -3.84 18.30
C SER A 159 -6.93 -3.77 19.15
N ILE A 160 -6.99 -4.23 20.42
CA ILE A 160 -5.84 -4.21 21.33
C ILE A 160 -4.68 -5.02 20.75
N MET A 161 -4.97 -6.22 20.24
CA MET A 161 -3.97 -7.11 19.67
C MET A 161 -3.32 -6.52 18.40
N THR A 162 -4.11 -5.90 17.51
CA THR A 162 -3.56 -5.21 16.32
C THR A 162 -2.69 -4.01 16.70
N GLN A 163 -3.08 -3.22 17.72
CA GLN A 163 -2.23 -2.14 18.24
C GLN A 163 -0.94 -2.65 18.85
N ALA A 164 -1.01 -3.72 19.66
CA ALA A 164 0.16 -4.33 20.25
C ALA A 164 1.14 -4.83 19.18
N LEU A 165 0.63 -5.44 18.10
CA LEU A 165 1.45 -5.84 16.95
C LEU A 165 2.14 -4.63 16.29
N THR A 166 1.40 -3.54 16.05
CA THR A 166 1.97 -2.32 15.46
C THR A 166 3.01 -1.68 16.37
N TYR A 167 2.77 -1.67 17.69
CA TYR A 167 3.72 -1.16 18.67
C TYR A 167 4.99 -2.04 18.74
N ALA A 168 4.84 -3.37 18.72
CA ALA A 168 5.97 -4.28 18.63
C ALA A 168 6.76 -4.07 17.33
N GLY A 169 6.06 -3.85 16.20
CA GLY A 169 6.69 -3.48 14.93
C GLY A 169 7.47 -2.17 15.04
N MET A 170 6.89 -1.14 15.65
CA MET A 170 7.57 0.13 15.91
C MET A 170 8.85 -0.07 16.72
N LEU A 171 8.79 -0.84 17.82
CA LEU A 171 9.97 -1.13 18.65
C LEU A 171 11.04 -1.93 17.90
N LEU A 172 10.64 -2.83 16.99
CA LEU A 172 11.57 -3.61 16.18
C LEU A 172 12.34 -2.73 15.18
N PHE A 173 11.67 -1.75 14.57
CA PHE A 173 12.32 -0.81 13.63
C PHE A 173 13.07 0.32 14.33
N PHE A 174 12.59 0.74 15.51
CA PHE A 174 13.15 1.83 16.30
C PHE A 174 13.34 1.38 17.75
N PRO A 175 14.39 0.58 18.02
CA PRO A 175 14.74 0.21 19.39
C PRO A 175 15.05 1.47 20.20
N GLN A 176 14.50 1.56 21.41
CA GLN A 176 14.83 2.62 22.37
C GLN A 176 16.15 2.35 23.08
#